data_AF-A0A9D4ZBW0-F1
#
_entry.id   AF-A0A9D4ZBW0-F1
#
_cell.length_a   1.000
_cell.length_b   1.000
_cell.length_c   1.000
_cell.angle_alpha   90.00
_cell.angle_beta   90.00
_cell.angle_gamma   90.00
#
_symmetry.space_group_name_H-M   'P 1'
#
loop_
_entity.id
_entity.type
_entity.pdbx_description
1 polymer ?
#
loop_
_entity_poly.entity_id
_entity_poly.type
_entity_poly.pdbx_seq_one_letter_code
_entity_poly.pdbx_strand_id
1 'polypeptide(L)' 'MLVVMLLLVGPLSDMGRVSAETTCNSAVVVEEGDTCFGIGQKFHTSVKQIRKANPGLDCDNLQVGKQICLS' A
#
# COMPACT_ATOMS: atom_id res chain seq x y z
N MET A 1 -46.52 24.39 13.20
CA MET A 1 -46.94 23.58 12.03
C MET A 1 -45.86 23.74 10.97
N LEU A 2 -44.75 23.01 11.10
CA LEU A 2 -44.54 21.68 10.52
C LEU A 2 -43.96 21.80 9.11
N VAL A 3 -42.67 22.12 9.03
CA VAL A 3 -41.81 21.60 7.96
C VAL A 3 -40.49 21.21 8.61
N VAL A 4 -40.40 19.90 8.84
CA VAL A 4 -39.39 19.19 9.60
C VAL A 4 -38.12 19.05 8.77
N MET A 5 -36.98 19.28 9.43
CA MET A 5 -35.68 18.63 9.21
C MET A 5 -35.73 17.33 8.39
N LEU A 6 -35.48 17.36 7.08
CA LEU A 6 -35.08 16.16 6.33
C LEU A 6 -34.19 16.51 5.14
N LEU A 7 -32.90 16.21 5.32
CA LEU A 7 -31.95 15.73 4.31
C LEU A 7 -31.53 16.70 3.20
N LEU A 8 -30.52 17.52 3.50
CA LEU A 8 -29.45 17.80 2.54
C LEU A 8 -28.07 17.65 3.18
N VAL A 9 -27.91 16.63 4.04
CA VAL A 9 -26.59 15.98 4.12
C VAL A 9 -26.50 15.20 2.80
N GLY A 10 -25.98 15.86 1.75
CA GLY A 10 -25.57 15.13 0.56
C GLY A 10 -24.60 14.03 0.98
N PRO A 11 -24.56 12.87 0.28
CA PRO A 11 -23.58 11.86 0.62
C PRO A 11 -22.20 12.49 0.52
N LEU A 12 -21.43 12.46 1.61
CA LEU A 12 -20.00 12.80 1.65
C LEU A 12 -19.21 11.72 0.90
N SER A 13 -19.59 11.40 -0.34
CA SER A 13 -19.07 10.28 -1.12
C SER A 13 -18.11 10.70 -2.24
N ASP A 14 -17.54 11.91 -2.20
CA ASP A 14 -16.58 12.29 -3.24
C ASP A 14 -15.39 13.08 -2.68
N MET A 15 -14.35 12.34 -2.29
CA MET A 15 -12.91 12.60 -2.55
C MET A 15 -12.15 11.30 -2.17
N GLY A 16 -11.69 10.44 -3.07
CA GLY A 16 -11.65 10.54 -4.51
C GLY A 16 -11.38 9.18 -5.14
N ARG A 17 -11.50 9.18 -6.47
CA ARG A 17 -11.01 8.15 -7.40
C ARG A 17 -9.87 7.32 -6.81
N VAL A 18 -10.11 6.04 -6.55
CA VAL A 18 -9.04 5.05 -6.67
C VAL A 18 -8.68 5.09 -8.15
N SER A 19 -7.67 5.92 -8.45
CA SER A 19 -6.86 5.82 -9.66
C SER A 19 -6.44 4.35 -9.80
N ALA A 20 -5.98 3.92 -10.97
CA ALA A 20 -5.35 2.61 -11.12
C ALA A 20 -4.03 2.52 -10.32
N GLU A 21 -4.09 2.68 -9.00
CA GLU A 21 -3.02 2.46 -8.05
C GLU A 21 -2.89 0.96 -7.90
N THR A 22 -1.70 0.46 -8.19
CA THR A 22 -1.30 -0.88 -7.79
C THR A 22 -1.49 -0.95 -6.28
N THR A 23 -2.62 -1.52 -5.83
CA THR A 23 -2.98 -1.54 -4.41
C THR A 23 -2.03 -2.48 -3.72
N CYS A 24 -0.99 -1.92 -3.14
CA CYS A 24 -0.14 -2.63 -2.22
C CYS A 24 -0.93 -2.76 -0.92
N ASN A 25 -1.66 -3.88 -0.78
CA ASN A 25 -2.49 -4.19 0.40
C ASN A 25 -1.72 -3.94 1.70
N SER A 26 -0.44 -4.28 1.69
CA SER A 26 0.50 -3.98 2.76
C SER A 26 1.78 -3.43 2.14
N ALA A 27 2.44 -2.51 2.83
CA ALA A 27 3.74 -1.99 2.43
C ALA A 27 4.64 -1.79 3.64
N VAL A 28 5.95 -1.85 3.41
CA VAL A 28 6.99 -1.62 4.42
C VAL A 28 7.96 -0.58 3.90
N VAL A 29 8.49 0.25 4.80
CA VAL A 29 9.61 1.15 4.50
C VAL A 29 10.89 0.42 4.82
N VAL A 30 11.81 0.34 3.86
CA VAL A 30 13.11 -0.31 4.04
C VAL A 30 13.92 0.42 5.10
N GLU A 31 14.40 -0.33 6.09
CA GLU A 31 15.33 0.14 7.11
C GLU A 31 16.76 -0.33 6.82
N GLU A 32 17.74 0.22 7.54
CA GLU A 32 19.13 -0.22 7.41
C GLU A 32 19.25 -1.70 7.80
N GLY A 33 19.89 -2.49 6.94
CA GLY A 33 20.07 -3.94 7.16
C GLY A 33 18.90 -4.81 6.69
N ASP A 34 17.81 -4.22 6.18
CA ASP A 34 16.74 -4.98 5.56
C ASP A 34 17.19 -5.71 4.29
N THR A 35 16.62 -6.88 4.07
CA THR A 35 16.79 -7.66 2.84
C THR A 35 15.44 -8.12 2.33
N CYS A 36 15.29 -8.35 1.03
CA CYS A 36 14.05 -8.91 0.50
C CYS A 36 13.71 -10.27 1.15
N PHE A 37 14.72 -11.06 1.53
CA PHE A 37 14.52 -12.33 2.22
C PHE A 37 14.03 -12.13 3.67
N GLY A 38 14.64 -11.21 4.42
CA GLY A 38 14.22 -10.86 5.78
C GLY A 38 12.80 -10.31 5.82
N ILE A 39 12.49 -9.37 4.92
CA ILE A 39 11.14 -8.83 4.73
C ILE A 39 10.17 -9.96 4.37
N GLY A 40 10.53 -10.82 3.42
CA GLY A 40 9.71 -11.98 3.04
C GLY A 40 9.37 -12.89 4.22
N GLN A 41 10.36 -13.25 5.04
CA GLN A 41 10.13 -14.06 6.23
C GLN A 41 9.25 -13.36 7.26
N LYS A 42 9.52 -12.08 7.55
CA LYS A 42 8.79 -11.28 8.55
C LYS A 42 7.31 -11.13 8.20
N PHE A 43 7.01 -10.98 6.91
CA PHE A 43 5.65 -10.76 6.42
C PHE A 43 5.03 -11.99 5.75
N HIS A 44 5.65 -13.18 5.94
CA HIS A 44 5.18 -14.45 5.39
C HIS A 44 4.88 -14.41 3.87
N THR A 45 5.69 -13.67 3.11
CA THR A 45 5.61 -13.57 1.65
C THR A 45 6.92 -14.07 1.02
N SER A 46 6.89 -14.36 -0.28
CA SER A 46 8.08 -14.79 -1.01
C SER A 46 8.80 -13.61 -1.66
N VAL A 47 10.13 -13.69 -1.78
CA VAL A 47 10.93 -12.71 -2.57
C VAL A 47 10.38 -12.56 -3.98
N LYS A 48 9.88 -13.65 -4.57
CA LYS A 48 9.24 -13.64 -5.89
C LYS A 48 7.97 -12.78 -5.91
N GLN A 49 7.12 -12.87 -4.89
CA GLN A 49 5.93 -12.04 -4.75
C GLN A 49 6.29 -10.58 -4.52
N ILE A 50 7.26 -10.30 -3.65
CA ILE A 50 7.78 -8.94 -3.44
C ILE A 50 8.27 -8.34 -4.76
N ARG A 51 9.11 -9.05 -5.53
CA ARG A 51 9.58 -8.56 -6.84
C ARG A 51 8.47 -8.40 -7.86
N LYS A 52 7.44 -9.25 -7.83
CA LYS A 52 6.28 -9.15 -8.72
C LYS A 52 5.44 -7.92 -8.40
N ALA A 53 5.25 -7.62 -7.11
CA ALA A 53 4.52 -6.44 -6.64
C ALA A 53 5.30 -5.13 -6.84
N ASN A 54 6.62 -5.21 -6.94
CA ASN A 54 7.52 -4.06 -7.10
C ASN A 54 8.37 -4.21 -8.37
N PRO A 55 7.81 -3.96 -9.56
CA PRO A 55 8.57 -4.03 -10.80
C PRO A 55 9.75 -3.05 -10.76
N GLY A 56 10.95 -3.55 -11.08
CA GLY A 56 12.19 -2.77 -11.01
C GLY A 56 12.82 -2.69 -9.61
N LEU A 57 12.28 -3.39 -8.61
CA LEU A 57 12.95 -3.55 -7.32
C LEU A 57 14.21 -4.41 -7.49
N ASP A 58 15.34 -3.83 -7.09
CA ASP A 58 16.60 -4.53 -6.90
C ASP A 58 16.71 -4.98 -5.44
N CYS A 59 16.76 -6.31 -5.22
CA CYS A 59 16.84 -6.89 -3.89
C CYS A 59 18.27 -6.92 -3.34
N ASP A 60 19.27 -6.76 -4.20
CA ASP A 60 20.68 -6.69 -3.81
C ASP A 60 21.10 -5.25 -3.46
N ASN A 61 20.30 -4.26 -3.85
CA ASN A 61 20.51 -2.85 -3.58
C ASN A 61 19.22 -2.17 -3.08
N LEU A 62 18.75 -2.59 -1.91
CA LEU A 62 17.61 -1.96 -1.25
C LEU A 62 17.97 -0.56 -0.75
N GLN A 63 17.16 0.42 -1.13
CA GLN A 63 17.33 1.80 -0.71
C GLN A 63 16.59 2.05 0.60
N VAL A 64 17.31 2.43 1.65
CA VAL A 64 16.70 2.82 2.94
C VAL A 64 15.72 3.97 2.73
N GLY A 65 14.57 3.90 3.39
CA GLY A 65 13.47 4.86 3.24
C GLY A 65 12.55 4.59 2.04
N LYS A 66 12.87 3.62 1.17
CA LYS A 66 12.01 3.24 0.06
C LYS A 66 10.83 2.41 0.55
N GLN A 67 9.64 2.69 0.04
CA GLN A 67 8.45 1.87 0.28
C GLN A 67 8.42 0.66 -0.66
N ILE A 68 8.20 -0.52 -0.09
CA ILE A 68 8.07 -1.80 -0.77
C ILE A 68 6.69 -2.39 -0.51
N CYS A 69 6.03 -2.79 -1.59
CA CYS A 69 4.75 -3.46 -1.57
C CYS A 69 4.87 -4.94 -1.21
N LEU A 70 3.97 -5.42 -0.36
CA LEU A 70 3.85 -6.80 0.08
C LEU A 70 2.54 -7.35 -0.50
N SER A 71 2.63 -8.50 -1.19
CA SER A 71 1.52 -9.19 -1.85
C SER A 71 1.41 -10.65 -1.43
#